data_AF-A0A318J9X8-F1
#
_entry.id   AF-A0A318J9X8-F1
#
_cell.length_a   1.000
_cell.length_b   1.000
_cell.length_c   1.000
_cell.angle_alpha   90.00
_cell.angle_beta   90.00
_cell.angle_gamma   90.00
#
_symmetry.space_group_name_H-M   'P 1'
#
loop_
_entity.id
_entity.type
_entity.pdbx_description
1 polymer ?
#
loop_
_entity_poly.entity_id
_entity_poly.type
_entity_poly.pdbx_seq_one_letter_code
_entity_poly.pdbx_strand_id
1 'polypeptide(L)'
;MTFLNIAFPAASALPVSQIAISAFAGAARPLLGLGILATMLIVFKPMLLGMFRAALLVISPKQSREEKTATRNLRTMLTIRRIANDLDGTSPNMAAELRALAARG
;
A
#
# COMPACT_ATOMS: atom_id res chain seq x y z
N MET A 1 18.87 62.67 -36.27
CA MET A 1 18.60 62.61 -34.81
C MET A 1 17.49 61.63 -34.41
N THR A 2 16.79 60.98 -35.36
CA THR A 2 15.63 60.11 -35.07
C THR A 2 15.97 58.69 -34.61
N PHE A 3 17.17 58.17 -34.94
CA PHE A 3 17.59 56.79 -34.60
C PHE A 3 17.91 56.59 -33.11
N LEU A 4 18.36 57.64 -32.42
CA LEU A 4 18.66 57.56 -30.98
C LEU A 4 17.37 57.45 -30.16
N ASN A 5 16.26 58.05 -30.59
CA ASN A 5 14.99 58.08 -29.83
C ASN A 5 14.23 56.74 -29.81
N ILE A 6 14.53 55.82 -30.75
CA ILE A 6 13.92 54.48 -30.80
C ILE A 6 14.82 53.44 -30.09
N ALA A 7 16.13 53.69 -30.04
CA ALA A 7 17.11 52.80 -29.41
C ALA A 7 17.06 52.85 -27.87
N PHE A 8 16.84 54.02 -27.26
CA PHE A 8 16.74 54.16 -25.79
C PHE A 8 15.54 53.43 -25.17
N PRO A 9 14.31 53.51 -25.72
CA PRO A 9 13.17 52.77 -25.20
C PRO A 9 13.34 51.26 -25.32
N ALA A 10 13.85 50.77 -26.45
CA ALA A 10 14.10 49.35 -26.68
C ALA A 10 15.15 48.80 -25.70
N ALA A 11 16.27 49.50 -25.50
CA ALA A 11 17.31 49.11 -24.55
C ALA A 11 16.79 49.04 -23.10
N SER A 12 15.83 49.89 -22.72
CA SER A 12 15.20 49.89 -21.40
C SER A 12 14.10 48.83 -21.22
N ALA A 13 13.48 48.37 -22.30
CA ALA A 13 12.43 47.34 -22.29
C ALA A 13 12.97 45.89 -22.31
N LEU A 14 14.19 45.70 -22.82
CA LEU A 14 14.89 44.41 -22.82
C LEU A 14 15.10 43.83 -21.40
N PRO A 15 15.61 44.57 -20.40
CA PRO A 15 15.80 44.01 -19.06
C PRO A 15 14.47 43.66 -18.38
N VAL A 16 13.41 44.44 -18.59
CA VAL A 16 12.08 44.18 -18.00
C VAL A 16 11.46 42.91 -18.58
N SER A 17 11.54 42.73 -19.90
CA SER A 17 11.06 41.50 -20.55
C SER A 17 11.87 40.27 -20.15
N GLN A 18 13.20 40.40 -20.01
CA GLN A 18 14.06 39.30 -19.56
C GLN A 18 13.79 38.91 -18.10
N ILE A 19 13.54 39.87 -17.21
CA ILE A 19 13.13 39.60 -15.82
C ILE A 19 11.77 38.89 -15.80
N ALA A 20 10.78 39.34 -16.57
CA ALA A 20 9.47 38.71 -16.63
C ALA A 20 9.54 37.26 -17.16
N ILE A 21 10.32 37.02 -18.22
CA ILE A 21 10.51 35.68 -18.80
C ILE A 21 11.26 34.77 -17.83
N SER A 22 12.31 35.26 -17.17
CA SER A 22 13.08 34.47 -16.21
C SER A 22 12.30 34.14 -14.93
N ALA A 23 11.46 35.07 -14.44
CA ALA A 23 10.55 34.82 -13.32
C ALA A 23 9.50 33.77 -13.70
N PHE A 24 8.92 33.89 -14.90
CA PHE A 24 7.98 32.89 -15.41
C PHE A 24 8.64 31.53 -15.59
N ALA A 25 9.83 31.46 -16.20
CA ALA A 25 10.57 30.22 -16.36
C ALA A 25 11.00 29.61 -15.02
N GLY A 26 11.35 30.46 -14.04
CA GLY A 26 11.68 30.07 -12.68
C GLY A 26 10.51 29.42 -11.94
N ALA A 27 9.28 29.92 -12.15
CA ALA A 27 8.06 29.36 -11.57
C ALA A 27 7.49 28.17 -12.37
N ALA A 28 7.60 28.19 -13.69
CA ALA A 28 7.06 27.14 -14.57
C ALA A 28 7.82 25.81 -14.41
N ARG A 29 9.15 25.85 -14.27
CA ARG A 29 9.97 24.64 -14.09
C ARG A 29 9.55 23.76 -12.91
N PRO A 30 9.42 24.27 -11.66
CA PRO A 30 9.00 23.45 -10.53
C PRO A 30 7.54 23.01 -10.66
N LEU A 31 6.66 23.83 -11.22
CA LEU A 31 5.25 23.46 -11.43
C LEU A 31 5.11 22.31 -12.43
N LEU A 32 5.87 22.34 -13.53
CA LEU A 32 5.91 21.24 -14.50
C LEU A 32 6.51 19.98 -13.89
N GLY A 33 7.60 20.10 -13.12
CA GLY A 33 8.19 18.98 -12.39
C GLY A 33 7.23 18.32 -11.41
N LEU A 34 6.51 19.13 -10.62
CA LEU A 34 5.47 18.66 -9.70
C LEU A 34 4.28 18.03 -10.45
N GLY A 35 3.89 18.58 -11.59
CA GLY A 35 2.84 18.01 -12.44
C GLY A 35 3.21 16.63 -12.99
N ILE A 36 4.45 16.45 -13.46
CA ILE A 36 4.96 15.16 -13.92
C ILE A 36 4.98 14.16 -12.75
N LEU A 37 5.45 14.57 -11.58
CA LEU A 37 5.49 13.70 -10.41
C LEU A 37 4.07 13.30 -9.96
N ALA A 38 3.14 14.26 -9.92
CA ALA A 38 1.75 14.01 -9.54
C ALA A 38 1.05 13.07 -10.54
N THR A 39 1.22 13.28 -11.84
CA THR A 39 0.66 12.39 -12.88
C THR A 39 1.25 10.99 -12.78
N MET A 40 2.57 10.87 -12.56
CA MET A 40 3.24 9.59 -12.33
C MET A 40 2.68 8.87 -11.09
N LEU A 41 2.49 9.57 -9.97
CA LEU A 41 1.86 9.01 -8.77
C LEU A 41 0.41 8.56 -9.01
N ILE A 42 -0.37 9.29 -9.82
CA ILE A 42 -1.75 8.91 -10.14
C ILE A 42 -1.78 7.66 -11.03
N VAL A 43 -0.93 7.60 -12.05
CA VAL A 43 -0.83 6.45 -12.97
C VAL A 43 -0.36 5.20 -12.23
N PHE A 44 0.64 5.34 -11.34
CA PHE A 44 1.17 4.23 -10.54
C PHE A 44 0.43 4.02 -9.21
N LYS A 45 -0.61 4.80 -8.91
CA LYS A 45 -1.46 4.64 -7.73
C LYS A 45 -1.91 3.20 -7.48
N PRO A 46 -2.41 2.42 -8.45
CA PRO A 46 -2.82 1.04 -8.21
C PRO A 46 -1.66 0.14 -7.77
N MET A 47 -0.46 0.33 -8.32
CA MET A 47 0.74 -0.42 -7.91
C MET A 47 1.17 -0.05 -6.49
N LEU A 48 1.25 1.24 -6.19
CA LEU A 48 1.60 1.72 -4.84
C LEU A 48 0.62 1.21 -3.79
N LEU A 49 -0.67 1.20 -4.11
CA LEU A 49 -1.71 0.67 -3.22
C LEU A 49 -1.58 -0.85 -3.06
N GLY A 50 -1.25 -1.58 -4.12
CA GLY A 50 -0.98 -3.03 -4.07
C GLY A 50 0.22 -3.35 -3.18
N MET A 51 1.36 -2.68 -3.38
CA MET A 51 2.55 -2.80 -2.54
C MET A 51 2.25 -2.45 -1.08
N PHE A 52 1.51 -1.37 -0.83
CA PHE A 52 1.12 -0.99 0.52
C PHE A 52 0.25 -2.05 1.19
N ARG A 53 -0.73 -2.61 0.47
CA ARG A 53 -1.56 -3.71 0.99
C ARG A 53 -0.75 -4.97 1.28
N ALA A 54 0.19 -5.32 0.40
CA ALA A 54 1.09 -6.45 0.62
C ALA A 54 2.01 -6.21 1.83
N ALA A 55 2.59 -5.02 1.96
CA ALA A 55 3.38 -4.64 3.13
C ALA A 55 2.55 -4.68 4.43
N LEU A 56 1.30 -4.23 4.38
CA LEU A 56 0.38 -4.33 5.52
C LEU A 56 0.05 -5.79 5.86
N LEU A 57 -0.09 -6.68 4.88
CA LEU A 57 -0.30 -8.10 5.13
C LEU A 57 0.91 -8.77 5.81
N VAL A 58 2.12 -8.30 5.51
CA VAL A 58 3.35 -8.78 6.18
C VAL A 58 3.39 -8.33 7.65
N ILE A 59 3.01 -7.08 7.93
CA ILE A 59 3.04 -6.52 9.30
C ILE A 59 1.87 -7.07 10.14
N SER A 60 0.68 -7.10 9.58
CA SER A 60 -0.53 -7.54 10.25
C SER A 60 -1.34 -8.44 9.31
N PRO A 61 -1.09 -9.76 9.33
CA PRO A 61 -1.87 -10.68 8.53
C PRO A 61 -3.32 -10.65 9.01
N LYS A 62 -4.18 -9.99 8.22
CA LYS A 62 -5.62 -9.98 8.48
C LYS A 62 -6.19 -11.33 8.07
N GLN A 63 -6.30 -12.25 9.04
CA GLN A 63 -6.98 -13.52 8.80
C GLN A 63 -8.43 -13.24 8.38
N SER A 64 -8.85 -13.89 7.29
CA SER A 64 -10.24 -13.81 6.83
C SER A 64 -11.17 -14.42 7.87
N ARG A 65 -12.48 -14.11 7.81
CA ARG A 65 -13.46 -14.71 8.75
C ARG A 65 -13.51 -16.24 8.61
N GLU A 66 -13.36 -16.73 7.38
CA GLU A 66 -13.30 -18.16 7.07
C GLU A 66 -12.03 -18.79 7.65
N GLU A 67 -10.88 -18.16 7.46
CA GLU A 67 -9.59 -18.63 7.97
C GLU A 67 -9.56 -18.67 9.50
N LYS A 68 -10.14 -17.67 10.17
CA LYS A 68 -10.32 -17.68 11.63
C LYS A 68 -11.19 -18.84 12.10
N THR A 69 -12.25 -19.14 11.37
CA THR A 69 -13.18 -20.23 11.70
C THR A 69 -12.50 -21.59 11.49
N ALA A 70 -11.80 -21.77 10.37
CA ALA A 70 -11.01 -22.96 10.09
C ALA A 70 -9.91 -23.18 11.15
N THR A 71 -9.18 -22.13 11.50
CA THR A 71 -8.14 -22.19 12.54
C THR A 71 -8.72 -22.56 13.91
N ARG A 72 -9.87 -21.99 14.27
CA ARG A 72 -10.58 -22.32 15.51
C ARG A 72 -11.02 -23.79 15.52
N ASN A 73 -11.61 -24.27 14.43
CA ASN A 73 -12.05 -25.65 14.30
C ASN A 73 -10.86 -26.62 14.39
N LEU A 74 -9.77 -26.35 13.68
CA LEU A 74 -8.53 -27.13 13.76
C LEU A 74 -8.00 -27.19 15.20
N ARG A 75 -7.94 -26.06 15.91
CA ARG A 75 -7.51 -26.03 17.32
C ARG A 75 -8.39 -26.89 18.21
N THR A 76 -9.71 -26.85 18.01
CA THR A 76 -10.67 -27.70 18.73
C THR A 76 -10.41 -29.18 18.46
N MET A 77 -10.27 -29.58 17.19
CA MET A 77 -9.99 -30.98 16.80
C MET A 77 -8.67 -31.49 17.39
N LEU A 78 -7.60 -30.68 17.33
CA LEU A 78 -6.30 -31.01 17.89
C LEU A 78 -6.38 -31.21 19.42
N THR A 79 -7.18 -30.38 20.09
CA THR A 79 -7.40 -30.50 21.53
C THR A 79 -8.15 -31.79 21.87
N ILE A 80 -9.23 -32.10 21.15
CA ILE A 80 -9.99 -33.35 21.34
C ILE A 80 -9.09 -34.58 21.08
N ARG A 81 -8.27 -34.54 20.03
CA ARG A 81 -7.33 -35.62 19.72
C ARG A 81 -6.28 -35.81 20.81
N ARG A 82 -5.81 -34.73 21.42
CA ARG A 82 -4.88 -34.79 22.56
C ARG A 82 -5.54 -35.48 23.76
N ILE A 83 -6.76 -35.07 24.11
CA ILE A 83 -7.55 -35.68 25.20
C ILE A 83 -7.80 -37.17 24.92
N ALA A 84 -8.11 -37.53 23.67
CA ALA A 84 -8.30 -38.91 23.28
C ALA A 84 -7.03 -39.75 23.46
N ASN A 85 -5.86 -39.20 23.15
CA ASN A 85 -4.58 -39.88 23.35
C ASN A 85 -4.23 -40.01 24.85
N ASP A 86 -4.59 -39.03 25.67
CA ASP A 86 -4.38 -39.10 27.13
C ASP A 86 -5.30 -40.16 27.77
N LEU A 87 -6.51 -40.35 27.23
CA LEU A 87 -7.49 -41.34 27.70
C LEU A 87 -7.24 -42.76 27.20
N ASP A 88 -6.37 -42.95 26.20
CA ASP A 88 -6.12 -44.25 25.56
C ASP A 88 -5.65 -45.31 26.57
N GLY A 89 -4.91 -44.89 27.61
CA GLY A 89 -4.42 -45.76 28.67
C GLY A 89 -5.43 -46.09 29.78
N THR A 90 -6.52 -45.32 29.91
CA THR A 90 -7.52 -45.50 30.99
C THR A 90 -8.85 -46.01 30.47
N SER A 91 -9.28 -45.55 29.30
CA SER A 91 -10.57 -45.86 28.70
C SER A 91 -10.48 -45.86 27.16
N PRO A 92 -10.03 -46.98 26.56
CA PRO A 92 -9.80 -47.06 25.10
C PRO A 92 -11.07 -46.84 24.28
N ASN A 93 -12.25 -47.22 24.80
CA ASN A 93 -13.53 -46.95 24.13
C ASN A 93 -13.84 -45.45 24.06
N MET A 94 -13.64 -44.72 25.15
CA MET A 94 -13.85 -43.27 25.20
C MET A 94 -12.84 -42.53 24.28
N ALA A 95 -11.59 -43.00 24.24
CA ALA A 95 -10.59 -42.49 23.32
C ALA A 95 -10.98 -42.69 21.85
N ALA A 96 -11.58 -43.83 21.49
CA ALA A 96 -12.08 -44.09 20.14
C ALA A 96 -13.24 -43.16 19.77
N GLU A 97 -14.18 -42.92 20.68
CA GLU A 97 -15.30 -41.97 20.47
C GLU A 97 -14.80 -40.53 20.28
N LEU A 98 -13.83 -40.08 21.08
CA LEU A 98 -13.26 -38.74 20.95
C LEU A 98 -12.47 -38.58 19.65
N ARG A 99 -11.76 -39.63 19.19
CA ARG A 99 -11.12 -39.62 17.85
C ARG A 99 -12.16 -39.55 16.74
N ALA A 100 -13.27 -40.29 16.86
CA ALA A 100 -14.37 -40.23 15.90
C ALA A 100 -15.05 -38.86 15.89
N LEU A 101 -15.19 -38.20 17.05
CA LEU A 101 -15.70 -36.84 17.17
C LEU A 101 -14.76 -35.84 16.48
N ALA A 102 -13.46 -35.95 16.71
CA ALA A 102 -12.45 -35.10 16.08
C ALA A 102 -12.36 -35.28 14.56
N ALA A 103 -12.70 -36.46 14.03
CA ALA A 103 -12.69 -36.75 12.59
C ALA A 103 -13.94 -36.23 11.85
N ARG A 104 -15.00 -35.84 12.58
CA ARG A 104 -16.28 -35.37 12.01
C ARG A 104 -16.42 -33.85 12.01
N GLY A 105 -15.66 -33.15 12.84
CA GLY A 105 -15.61 -31.68 12.86
C GLY A 105 -14.75 -31.13 11.73
#